data_AF-F2KNW3-F1
#
_entry.id   AF-F2KNW3-F1
#
_cell.length_a   1.000
_cell.length_b   1.000
_cell.length_c   1.000
_cell.angle_alpha   90.00
_cell.angle_beta   90.00
_cell.angle_gamma   90.00
#
_symmetry.space_group_name_H-M   'P 1'
#
loop_
_entity.id
_entity.type
_entity.pdbx_description
1 polymer ?
#
loop_
_entity_poly.entity_id
_entity_poly.type
_entity_poly.pdbx_seq_one_letter_code
_entity_poly.pdbx_strand_id
1 'polypeptide(L)' 'MSEDIEVFCPACKKKHRFKAEIQEFRCRGKLFVLLKDRFGWRLMEVVVVSEEDD' A
#
# COMPACT_ATOMS: atom_id res chain seq x y z
N MET A 1 18.28 -11.05 -5.82
CA MET A 1 18.46 -9.58 -5.86
C MET A 1 17.13 -8.99 -5.45
N SER A 2 17.05 -8.28 -4.33
CA SER A 2 15.79 -7.63 -3.93
C SER A 2 15.59 -6.40 -4.81
N GLU A 3 14.64 -6.46 -5.71
CA GLU A 3 14.26 -5.30 -6.52
C GLU A 3 13.55 -4.28 -5.62
N ASP A 4 13.99 -3.04 -5.67
CA ASP A 4 13.28 -1.93 -5.04
C ASP A 4 12.31 -1.31 -6.04
N ILE A 5 11.13 -0.96 -5.57
CA ILE A 5 10.07 -0.35 -6.37
C ILE A 5 9.66 0.98 -5.76
N GLU A 6 9.41 1.95 -6.64
CA GLU A 6 8.94 3.28 -6.26
C GLU A 6 7.47 3.41 -6.63
N VAL A 7 6.63 3.70 -5.65
CA VAL A 7 5.18 3.86 -5.84
C VAL A 7 4.71 5.19 -5.27
N PHE A 8 3.72 5.78 -5.92
CA PHE A 8 3.12 7.02 -5.45
C PHE A 8 2.14 6.73 -4.31
N CYS A 9 2.30 7.39 -3.17
CA CYS A 9 1.37 7.28 -2.06
C CYS A 9 0.28 8.37 -2.15
N PRO A 10 -1.01 7.99 -2.25
CA PRO A 10 -2.11 8.96 -2.33
C PRO A 10 -2.30 9.76 -1.04
N ALA A 11 -1.85 9.27 0.12
CA ALA A 11 -2.02 9.96 1.40
C ALA A 11 -1.09 11.17 1.58
N CYS A 12 0.20 11.04 1.24
CA CYS A 12 1.18 12.11 1.41
C CYS A 12 1.54 12.82 0.10
N LYS A 13 1.05 12.33 -1.05
CA LYS A 13 1.39 12.79 -2.39
C LYS A 13 2.89 12.74 -2.71
N LYS A 14 3.63 11.84 -2.05
CA LYS A 14 5.05 11.58 -2.28
C LYS A 14 5.24 10.16 -2.80
N LYS A 15 6.39 9.92 -3.39
CA LYS A 15 6.81 8.58 -3.77
C LYS A 15 7.49 7.88 -2.60
N HIS A 16 7.18 6.61 -2.43
CA HIS A 16 7.76 5.74 -1.42
C HIS A 16 8.47 4.59 -2.10
N ARG A 17 9.63 4.23 -1.56
CA ARG A 17 10.43 3.11 -2.03
C ARG A 17 10.18 1.92 -1.11
N PHE A 18 9.89 0.78 -1.71
CA PHE A 18 9.62 -0.47 -1.01
C PHE A 18 10.39 -1.60 -1.67
N LYS A 19 10.59 -2.69 -0.93
CA LYS A 19 11.00 -3.95 -1.53
C LYS A 19 9.87 -4.51 -2.39
N ALA A 20 10.20 -5.18 -3.49
CA ALA A 20 9.26 -5.88 -4.36
C ALA A 20 8.63 -7.12 -3.70
N GLU A 21 7.96 -6.91 -2.56
CA GLU A 21 7.24 -7.91 -1.77
C GLU A 21 5.96 -7.31 -1.19
N ILE A 22 4.98 -8.17 -0.88
CA ILE A 22 3.73 -7.74 -0.26
C ILE A 22 4.02 -7.28 1.16
N GLN A 23 3.70 -6.03 1.46
CA GLN A 23 3.92 -5.46 2.79
C GLN A 23 2.88 -4.39 3.14
N GLU A 24 2.61 -4.24 4.41
CA GLU A 24 1.76 -3.20 4.94
C GLU A 24 2.56 -1.91 5.17
N PHE A 25 1.92 -0.78 4.90
CA PHE A 25 2.53 0.54 4.99
C PHE A 25 1.51 1.54 5.55
N ARG A 26 1.85 2.20 6.66
CA ARG A 26 0.99 3.25 7.24
C ARG A 26 1.49 4.63 6.84
N CYS A 27 0.61 5.47 6.32
CA CYS A 27 0.93 6.85 5.96
C CYS A 27 -0.22 7.79 6.33
N ARG A 28 0.09 8.88 7.05
CA ARG A 28 -0.89 9.87 7.53
C ARG A 28 -2.15 9.25 8.18
N GLY A 29 -1.97 8.21 8.99
CA GLY A 29 -3.07 7.54 9.70
C GLY A 29 -3.89 6.55 8.85
N LYS A 30 -3.63 6.46 7.54
CA LYS A 30 -4.24 5.45 6.65
C LYS A 30 -3.34 4.22 6.53
N LEU A 31 -3.94 3.04 6.52
CA LEU A 31 -3.26 1.78 6.26
C LEU A 31 -3.30 1.49 4.77
N PHE A 32 -2.15 1.19 4.19
CA PHE A 32 -2.01 0.74 2.82
C PHE A 32 -1.33 -0.62 2.78
N VAL A 33 -1.55 -1.36 1.72
CA VAL A 33 -0.81 -2.57 1.39
C VAL A 33 -0.19 -2.41 0.02
N LEU A 34 1.08 -2.76 -0.10
CA LEU A 34 1.78 -2.86 -1.37
C LEU A 34 1.53 -4.25 -1.94
N LEU A 35 1.03 -4.31 -3.18
CA LEU A 35 0.71 -5.57 -3.84
C LEU A 35 1.02 -5.50 -5.33
N LYS A 36 1.29 -6.66 -5.91
CA LYS A 36 1.60 -6.83 -7.34
C LYS A 36 0.38 -7.40 -8.04
N ASP A 37 -0.25 -6.58 -8.88
CA ASP A 37 -1.36 -6.97 -9.74
C ASP A 37 -0.85 -7.23 -11.18
N ARG A 38 -1.73 -7.70 -12.08
CA ARG A 38 -1.44 -7.87 -13.52
C ARG A 38 -0.89 -6.62 -14.21
N PHE A 39 -1.15 -5.43 -13.66
CA PHE A 39 -0.63 -4.15 -14.17
C PHE A 39 0.62 -3.65 -13.45
N GLY A 40 1.20 -4.42 -12.53
CA GLY A 40 2.40 -4.05 -11.75
C GLY A 40 2.12 -3.72 -10.28
N TRP A 41 3.08 -3.05 -9.65
CA TRP A 41 3.05 -2.76 -8.20
C TRP A 41 2.21 -1.53 -7.87
N ARG A 42 1.32 -1.65 -6.88
CA ARG A 42 0.43 -0.56 -6.43
C ARG A 42 0.24 -0.58 -4.92
N LEU A 43 0.00 0.60 -4.35
CA LEU A 43 -0.50 0.76 -2.98
C LEU A 43 -2.03 0.78 -3.00
N MET A 44 -2.66 -0.10 -2.23
CA MET A 44 -4.11 -0.09 -1.99
C MET A 44 -4.39 0.31 -0.54
N GLU A 45 -5.39 1.17 -0.32
CA GLU A 45 -5.85 1.53 1.03
C GLU A 45 -6.65 0.36 1.62
N VAL A 46 -6.31 -0.06 2.83
CA VAL A 46 -7.03 -1.10 3.57
C VAL A 46 -8.08 -0.40 4.41
N VAL A 47 -9.35 -0.64 4.09
CA VAL A 47 -10.49 -0.21 4.91
C VAL A 47 -10.96 -1.44 5.67
N VAL A 48 -10.74 -1.45 6.99
CA VAL A 48 -11.32 -2.48 7.85
C VAL A 48 -12.79 -2.14 8.00
N VAL A 49 -13.66 -2.99 7.48
CA VAL A 49 -15.08 -2.93 7.77
C VAL A 49 -15.26 -3.62 9.11
N SER A 50 -15.51 -2.87 10.17
CA SER A 50 -15.97 -3.44 11.43
C SER A 50 -17.41 -3.91 11.22
N GLU A 51 -17.66 -5.21 11.38
CA GLU A 51 -19.02 -5.76 11.52
C GLU A 51 -19.57 -5.33 12.90
N GLU A 52 -20.11 -4.12 12.99
CA GLU A 52 -20.97 -3.68 14.10
C GLU A 52 -22.14 -2.90 13.49
N ASP A 53 -23.21 -3.62 13.11
CA ASP A 53 -24.63 -3.24 13.22
C ASP A 53 -25.52 -4.35 12.60
N ASP A 54 -25.89 -5.37 13.40
CA ASP A 54 -27.20 -6.07 13.35
C ASP A 54 -27.57 -6.56 14.76
#